data_AF-A0A847V7G5-F1
#
_entry.id   AF-A0A847V7G5-F1
#
_cell.length_a   1.000
_cell.length_b   1.000
_cell.length_c   1.000
_cell.angle_alpha   90.00
_cell.angle_beta   90.00
_cell.angle_gamma   90.00
#
_symmetry.space_group_name_H-M   'P 1'
#
loop_
_entity.id
_entity.type
_entity.pdbx_description
1 polymer ?
#
loop_
_entity_poly.entity_id
_entity_poly.type
_entity_poly.pdbx_seq_one_letter_code
_entity_poly.pdbx_strand_id
1 'polypeptide(L)' 'MRPMDEKEMEALLKSVKASSLKAEIKKRNLKPGRCPTKMDLARMLPEEALRELAGK' A
#
# COMPACT_ATOMS: atom_id res chain seq x y z
N MET A 1 12.89 -12.06 -9.67
CA MET A 1 11.76 -11.32 -9.08
C MET A 1 11.89 -9.89 -9.60
N ARG A 2 10.99 -9.44 -10.48
CA ARG A 2 11.03 -8.04 -10.95
C ARG A 2 10.49 -7.17 -9.81
N PRO A 3 11.18 -6.09 -9.41
CA PRO A 3 10.55 -5.12 -8.51
C PRO A 3 9.28 -4.59 -9.21
N MET A 4 8.17 -4.53 -8.49
CA MET A 4 6.92 -4.01 -9.03
C MET A 4 7.14 -2.57 -9.51
N ASP A 5 6.70 -2.28 -10.75
CA ASP A 5 6.85 -0.95 -11.31
C ASP A 5 6.01 0.05 -10.50
N GLU A 6 6.53 1.26 -10.27
CA GLU A 6 5.78 2.32 -9.56
C GLU A 6 4.42 2.58 -10.20
N LYS A 7 4.31 2.40 -11.53
CA LYS A 7 3.04 2.50 -12.25
C LYS A 7 2.03 1.42 -11.88
N GLU A 8 2.48 0.17 -11.71
CA GLU A 8 1.60 -0.91 -11.24
C GLU A 8 1.15 -0.64 -9.81
N MET A 9 2.07 -0.18 -8.97
CA MET A 9 1.78 0.17 -7.59
C MET A 9 0.76 1.31 -7.51
N GLU A 10 0.93 2.37 -8.30
CA GLU A 10 -0.01 3.50 -8.36
C GLU A 10 -1.38 3.08 -8.92
N ALA A 11 -1.40 2.17 -9.91
CA ALA A 11 -2.63 1.60 -10.44
C ALA A 11 -3.38 0.76 -9.40
N LEU A 12 -2.68 -0.05 -8.59
CA LEU A 12 -3.28 -0.78 -7.47
C LEU A 12 -3.79 0.18 -6.40
N LEU A 13 -3.09 1.29 -6.12
CA LEU A 13 -3.54 2.29 -5.16
C LEU A 13 -4.74 3.13 -5.63
N LYS A 14 -5.04 3.14 -6.93
CA LYS A 14 -6.27 3.73 -7.46
C LYS A 14 -7.49 2.89 -7.10
N SER A 15 -7.41 1.57 -7.17
CA SER A 15 -8.50 0.67 -6.75
C SER A 15 -8.55 0.48 -5.23
N VAL A 16 -7.41 0.58 -4.53
CA VAL A 16 -7.33 0.42 -3.08
C VAL A 16 -7.75 1.70 -2.34
N LYS A 17 -8.65 1.54 -1.36
CA LYS A 17 -9.04 2.62 -0.44
C LYS A 17 -7.91 2.97 0.53
N ALA A 18 -7.72 4.27 0.79
CA ALA A 18 -6.75 4.76 1.76
C ALA A 18 -7.00 4.20 3.19
N SER A 19 -8.27 3.94 3.53
CA SER A 19 -8.65 3.31 4.80
C SER A 19 -8.09 1.90 4.94
N SER A 20 -8.07 1.12 3.85
CA SER A 20 -7.53 -0.25 3.85
C SER A 20 -6.02 -0.26 4.01
N LEU A 21 -5.30 0.65 3.33
CA LEU A 21 -3.86 0.84 3.50
C LEU A 21 -3.51 1.19 4.95
N LYS A 22 -4.24 2.13 5.56
CA LYS A 22 -4.06 2.52 6.96
C LYS A 22 -4.35 1.36 7.92
N ALA A 23 -5.39 0.57 7.65
CA ALA A 23 -5.73 -0.60 8.46
C ALA A 23 -4.64 -1.66 8.41
N GLU A 24 -4.10 -1.96 7.22
CA GLU A 24 -3.03 -2.93 7.03
C GLU A 24 -1.72 -2.49 7.68
N ILE A 25 -1.38 -1.20 7.56
CA ILE A 25 -0.24 -0.58 8.26
C ILE A 25 -0.40 -0.69 9.78
N LYS A 26 -1.58 -0.38 10.30
CA LYS A 26 -1.88 -0.52 11.74
C LYS A 26 -1.81 -1.97 12.18
N LYS A 27 -2.30 -2.91 11.36
CA LYS A 27 -2.27 -4.36 11.60
C LYS A 27 -0.84 -4.89 11.65
N ARG A 28 0.04 -4.34 10.82
CA ARG A 28 1.48 -4.65 10.77
C ARG A 28 2.31 -3.84 11.78
N ASN A 29 1.67 -3.01 12.61
CA ASN A 29 2.35 -2.14 13.57
C ASN A 29 3.37 -1.17 12.92
N LEU A 30 3.18 -0.87 11.64
CA LEU A 30 3.97 0.10 10.91
C LEU A 30 3.50 1.50 11.32
N LYS A 31 4.43 2.38 11.67
CA LYS A 31 4.14 3.78 11.98
C LYS A 31 4.38 4.62 10.74
N PRO A 32 3.33 4.99 9.99
CA PRO A 32 3.55 5.91 8.92
C PRO A 32 3.85 7.28 9.53
N GLY A 33 4.75 8.04 8.90
CA GLY A 33 5.19 9.34 9.39
C GLY A 33 4.07 10.39 9.47
N ARG A 34 4.43 11.67 9.60
CA ARG A 34 3.43 12.76 9.54
C ARG A 34 2.83 12.81 8.13
N CYS A 35 1.51 12.61 8.02
CA CYS A 35 0.74 12.69 6.79
C CYS A 35 1.31 11.87 5.61
N PRO A 36 1.34 10.53 5.72
CA PRO A 36 1.80 9.65 4.64
C PRO A 36 0.87 9.78 3.42
N THR A 37 1.42 9.91 2.22
CA THR A 37 0.64 9.82 0.98
C THR A 37 0.22 8.38 0.70
N LYS A 38 -0.73 8.15 -0.22
CA LYS A 38 -1.09 6.78 -0.65
C LYS A 38 0.15 5.99 -1.10
N MET A 39 1.09 6.64 -1.79
CA MET A 39 2.35 6.03 -2.21
C MET A 39 3.29 5.75 -1.05
N ASP A 40 3.40 6.64 -0.06
CA ASP A 40 4.20 6.36 1.15
C ASP A 40 3.63 5.16 1.93
N LEU A 41 2.31 5.11 2.11
CA LEU A 41 1.65 3.97 2.75
C LEU A 41 1.94 2.67 1.98
N ALA A 42 1.89 2.74 0.66
CA ALA A 42 2.16 1.60 -0.19
C ALA A 42 3.61 1.15 -0.14
N ARG A 43 4.58 2.07 -0.16
CA ARG A 43 6.02 1.76 -0.07
C ARG A 43 6.40 1.16 1.29
N MET A 44 5.64 1.48 2.33
CA MET A 44 5.79 0.85 3.65
C MET A 44 5.19 -0.56 3.71
N LEU A 45 4.27 -0.89 2.80
CA LEU A 45 3.63 -2.19 2.71
C LEU A 45 4.36 -3.07 1.69
N PRO A 46 4.51 -4.37 1.95
CA PRO A 46 5.04 -5.28 0.95
C PRO A 46 4.04 -5.46 -0.20
N GLU A 47 4.57 -5.76 -1.38
CA GLU A 47 3.80 -5.96 -2.62
C GLU A 47 2.67 -6.98 -2.46
N GLU A 48 2.88 -8.05 -1.68
CA GLU A 48 1.85 -9.05 -1.36
C GLU A 48 0.62 -8.41 -0.69
N ALA A 49 0.84 -7.52 0.27
CA ALA A 49 -0.25 -6.83 0.97
C ALA A 49 -1.04 -5.93 0.02
N LEU A 50 -0.34 -5.24 -0.89
CA LEU A 50 -0.98 -4.38 -1.89
C LEU A 50 -1.79 -5.18 -2.90
N ARG A 51 -1.27 -6.32 -3.35
CA ARG A 51 -2.01 -7.25 -4.23
C ARG A 51 -3.21 -7.85 -3.53
N GLU A 52 -3.10 -8.27 -2.28
CA GLU A 52 -4.25 -8.74 -1.49
C GLU A 52 -5.31 -7.66 -1.29
N LEU A 53 -4.90 -6.40 -1.06
CA LEU A 53 -5.82 -5.29 -0.90
C LEU A 53 -6.49 -4.86 -2.21
N ALA A 54 -5.81 -5.01 -3.35
CA ALA A 54 -6.30 -4.59 -4.66
C ALA A 54 -7.05 -5.68 -5.42
N GLY A 55 -6.79 -6.95 -5.11
CA GLY A 55 -7.49 -8.11 -5.64
C GLY A 55 -8.76 -8.47 -4.86
N LYS A 56 -9.09 -7.69 -3.84
CA LYS A 56 -10.30 -7.83 -3.01
C LYS A 56 -11.36 -6.81 -3.43
#